data_AF-A0ABC9G392-F1
#
_entry.id   AF-A0ABC9G392-F1
#
_cell.length_a   1.000
_cell.length_b   1.000
_cell.length_c   1.000
_cell.angle_alpha   90.00
_cell.angle_beta   90.00
_cell.angle_gamma   90.00
#
_symmetry.space_group_name_H-M   'P 1'
#
loop_
_entity.id
_entity.type
_entity.pdbx_description
1 polymer ?
#
loop_
_entity_poly.entity_id
_entity_poly.type
_entity_poly.pdbx_seq_one_letter_code
_entity_poly.pdbx_strand_id
1 'polypeptide(L)'
;MARSDEYRAALASIGAFLAFGAAFVLLGLVTPAITPRFHAICWETAMVGLFAAAATVWRHPVVWFPLVRYWYSRLRQKPKPAPAPGY
;
A
#
# COMPACT_ATOMS: atom_id res chain seq x y z
N MET A 1 -12.97 -6.95 -21.53
CA MET A 1 -12.15 -5.71 -21.54
C MET A 1 -12.45 -4.80 -20.33
N ALA A 2 -13.66 -4.74 -19.77
CA ALA A 2 -13.98 -3.87 -18.63
C ALA A 2 -13.10 -4.01 -17.36
N ARG A 3 -12.65 -5.22 -17.02
CA ARG A 3 -11.89 -5.50 -15.78
C ARG A 3 -10.50 -4.85 -15.74
N SER A 4 -9.88 -4.61 -16.90
CA SER A 4 -8.57 -3.92 -16.96
C SER A 4 -8.68 -2.42 -16.76
N ASP A 5 -9.78 -1.81 -17.21
CA ASP A 5 -10.00 -0.37 -17.05
C ASP A 5 -10.38 -0.02 -15.61
N GLU A 6 -11.21 -0.83 -14.97
CA GLU A 6 -11.52 -0.71 -13.54
C GLU A 6 -10.27 -0.86 -12.66
N TYR A 7 -9.37 -1.79 -13.02
CA TYR A 7 -8.11 -1.98 -12.31
C TYR A 7 -7.19 -0.76 -12.43
N ARG A 8 -7.05 -0.20 -13.64
CA ARG A 8 -6.25 1.01 -13.87
C ARG A 8 -6.84 2.22 -13.16
N ALA A 9 -8.17 2.37 -13.18
CA ALA A 9 -8.87 3.44 -12.46
C ALA A 9 -8.68 3.33 -10.94
N ALA A 10 -8.81 2.12 -10.38
CA ALA A 10 -8.56 1.86 -8.97
C ALA A 10 -7.11 2.18 -8.59
N LEU A 11 -6.12 1.73 -9.38
CA LEU A 11 -4.71 2.05 -9.16
C LEU A 11 -4.40 3.54 -9.24
N ALA A 12 -5.00 4.25 -10.20
CA ALA A 12 -4.86 5.70 -10.30
C ALA A 12 -5.40 6.40 -9.05
N SER A 13 -6.57 5.98 -8.54
CA SER A 13 -7.15 6.53 -7.32
C SER A 13 -6.29 6.23 -6.07
N ILE A 14 -5.81 5.00 -5.92
CA ILE A 14 -4.91 4.60 -4.82
C ILE A 14 -3.61 5.41 -4.88
N GLY A 15 -3.02 5.53 -6.07
CA GLY A 15 -1.81 6.31 -6.30
C GLY A 15 -2.00 7.80 -5.98
N ALA A 16 -3.15 8.38 -6.34
CA ALA A 16 -3.46 9.77 -6.01
C ALA A 16 -3.58 9.99 -4.49
N PHE A 17 -4.26 9.10 -3.76
CA PHE A 17 -4.34 9.19 -2.30
C PHE A 17 -2.99 8.99 -1.62
N LEU A 18 -2.16 8.07 -2.13
CA LEU A 18 -0.80 7.87 -1.62
C LEU A 18 0.10 9.08 -1.88
N ALA A 19 0.04 9.65 -3.08
CA ALA A 19 0.80 10.84 -3.45
C ALA A 19 0.38 12.05 -2.61
N PHE A 20 -0.92 12.21 -2.37
CA PHE A 20 -1.45 13.22 -1.46
C PHE A 20 -0.88 13.03 -0.04
N GLY A 21 -0.99 11.83 0.54
CA GLY A 21 -0.41 11.53 1.86
C GLY A 21 1.10 11.77 1.92
N ALA A 22 1.84 11.33 0.89
CA ALA A 22 3.28 11.54 0.78
C ALA A 22 3.67 13.02 0.72
N ALA A 23 2.87 13.86 0.05
CA ALA A 23 3.09 15.30 0.04
C ALA A 23 2.99 15.91 1.44
N PHE A 24 2.02 15.49 2.25
CA PHE A 24 1.89 15.95 3.65
C PHE A 24 3.01 15.42 4.57
N VAL A 25 3.46 14.18 4.36
CA VAL A 25 4.64 13.65 5.07
C VAL A 25 5.89 14.45 4.73
N LEU A 26 6.13 14.69 3.43
CA LEU A 26 7.27 15.48 2.98
C LEU A 26 7.19 16.93 3.48
N LEU A 27 5.99 17.52 3.50
CA LEU A 27 5.77 18.86 4.06
C LEU A 27 6.11 18.89 5.56
N GLY A 28 5.69 17.88 6.34
CA GLY A 28 6.04 17.75 7.75
C GLY A 28 7.54 17.56 8.01
N LEU A 29 8.25 16.91 7.08
CA LEU A 29 9.69 16.61 7.18
C LEU A 29 10.59 17.77 6.71
N VAL A 30 10.18 18.49 5.67
CA VAL A 30 10.95 19.58 5.04
C VAL A 30 10.84 20.87 5.84
N THR A 31 9.77 21.06 6.62
CA THR A 31 9.55 22.32 7.34
C THR A 31 10.23 22.30 8.71
N PRO A 32 11.43 22.90 8.89
CA PRO A 32 12.26 22.69 10.08
C PRO A 32 11.80 23.50 11.29
N ALA A 33 10.77 24.34 11.14
CA ALA A 33 10.30 25.32 12.12
C ALA A 33 8.81 25.19 12.46
N ILE A 34 8.16 24.10 12.03
CA ILE A 34 6.74 23.88 12.29
C ILE A 34 6.51 23.62 13.78
N THR A 35 5.62 24.40 14.38
CA THR A 35 5.14 24.19 15.76
C THR A 35 4.60 22.76 15.90
N PRO A 36 4.82 22.03 17.00
CA PRO A 36 4.40 20.63 17.15
C PRO A 36 2.92 20.36 16.81
N ARG A 37 2.05 21.35 16.99
CA ARG A 37 0.64 21.30 16.54
C ARG A 37 0.48 21.14 15.03
N PHE A 38 1.22 21.90 14.23
CA PHE A 38 1.15 21.83 12.77
C PHE A 38 1.76 20.53 12.24
N HIS A 39 2.77 19.99 12.92
CA HIS A 39 3.33 18.67 12.59
C HIS A 39 2.30 17.56 12.86
N ALA A 40 1.59 17.64 13.99
CA ALA A 40 0.51 16.70 14.32
C ALA A 40 -0.62 16.73 13.28
N ILE A 41 -1.05 17.93 12.85
CA ILE A 41 -2.08 18.09 11.81
C ILE A 41 -1.61 17.49 10.48
N CYS A 42 -0.36 17.74 10.06
CA CYS A 42 0.20 17.16 8.83
C CYS A 42 0.25 15.63 8.90
N TRP A 43 0.60 15.08 10.06
CA TRP A 43 0.63 13.64 10.27
C TRP A 43 -0.77 13.02 10.27
N GLU A 44 -1.75 13.66 10.91
CA GLU A 44 -3.15 13.24 10.88
C GLU A 44 -3.70 13.25 9.45
N THR A 45 -3.42 14.29 8.66
CA THR A 45 -3.84 14.36 7.26
C THR A 45 -3.18 13.27 6.40
N ALA A 46 -1.90 12.99 6.63
CA ALA A 46 -1.20 11.89 5.97
C ALA A 46 -1.83 10.53 6.32
N MET A 47 -2.18 10.30 7.59
CA MET A 47 -2.83 9.08 8.05
C MET A 47 -4.23 8.90 7.45
N VAL A 48 -5.01 9.97 7.35
CA VAL A 48 -6.33 9.94 6.67
C VAL A 48 -6.18 9.59 5.19
N GLY A 49 -5.20 10.18 4.49
CA GLY A 49 -4.90 9.85 3.09
C GLY A 49 -4.49 8.39 2.91
N LEU A 50 -3.64 7.87 3.81
CA LEU A 50 -3.23 6.47 3.80
C LEU A 50 -4.41 5.52 4.09
N PHE A 51 -5.27 5.87 5.04
CA PHE A 51 -6.46 5.10 5.36
C PHE A 51 -7.46 5.08 4.20
N ALA A 52 -7.68 6.22 3.52
CA ALA A 52 -8.53 6.29 2.33
C ALA A 52 -7.97 5.44 1.17
N ALA A 53 -6.65 5.46 0.96
CA ALA A 53 -5.99 4.59 0.00
C ALA A 53 -6.20 3.11 0.36
N ALA A 54 -5.99 2.73 1.63
CA ALA A 54 -6.17 1.37 2.10
C ALA A 54 -7.63 0.91 1.98
N ALA A 55 -8.60 1.76 2.30
CA ALA A 55 -10.02 1.47 2.14
C ALA A 55 -10.41 1.27 0.66
N THR A 56 -9.81 2.06 -0.23
CA THR A 56 -9.99 1.91 -1.68
C THR A 56 -9.41 0.59 -2.18
N VAL A 57 -8.20 0.22 -1.72
CA VAL A 57 -7.62 -1.10 -2.00
C VAL A 57 -8.58 -2.19 -1.53
N TRP A 58 -9.07 -2.12 -0.29
CA TRP A 58 -9.96 -3.13 0.29
C TRP A 58 -11.28 -3.28 -0.47
N ARG A 59 -11.85 -2.16 -0.93
CA ARG A 59 -13.12 -2.11 -1.67
C ARG A 59 -13.02 -2.71 -3.06
N HIS A 60 -11.82 -2.77 -3.66
CA HIS A 60 -11.59 -3.34 -4.98
C HIS A 60 -10.90 -4.71 -4.89
N PRO A 61 -11.65 -5.84 -4.88
CA PRO A 61 -11.07 -7.19 -4.81
C PRO A 61 -10.12 -7.50 -5.96
N VAL A 62 -10.29 -6.86 -7.12
CA VAL A 62 -9.37 -6.99 -8.26
C VAL A 62 -7.94 -6.56 -7.91
N VAL A 63 -7.77 -5.65 -6.93
CA VAL A 63 -6.46 -5.12 -6.52
C VAL A 63 -5.77 -6.03 -5.51
N TRP A 64 -6.46 -6.47 -4.46
CA TRP A 64 -5.81 -7.25 -3.38
C TRP A 64 -5.84 -8.77 -3.58
N PHE A 65 -6.83 -9.31 -4.31
CA PHE A 65 -6.97 -10.75 -4.53
C PHE A 65 -5.75 -11.43 -5.18
N PRO A 66 -5.13 -10.87 -6.24
CA PRO A 66 -3.91 -11.46 -6.80
C PRO A 66 -2.74 -11.44 -5.80
N LEU A 67 -2.66 -10.39 -4.98
CA LEU A 67 -1.62 -10.25 -3.95
C LEU A 67 -1.77 -11.30 -2.85
N VAL A 68 -3.00 -11.48 -2.34
CA VAL A 68 -3.31 -12.50 -1.32
C VAL A 68 -3.07 -13.90 -1.87
N ARG A 69 -3.45 -14.17 -3.12
CA ARG A 69 -3.20 -15.46 -3.76
C ARG A 69 -1.70 -15.75 -3.91
N TYR A 70 -0.90 -14.74 -4.22
CA TYR A 70 0.57 -14.85 -4.28
C TYR A 70 1.19 -15.13 -2.90
N TRP A 71 0.78 -14.39 -1.87
CA TRP A 71 1.28 -14.62 -0.52
C TRP A 71 0.88 -15.99 0.02
N TYR A 72 -0.36 -16.41 -0.22
CA TYR A 72 -0.86 -17.72 0.16
C TYR A 72 -0.07 -18.85 -0.50
N SER A 73 0.23 -18.74 -1.80
CA SER A 73 1.03 -19.75 -2.51
C SER A 73 2.48 -19.79 -2.00
N ARG A 74 3.07 -18.63 -1.69
CA ARG A 74 4.44 -18.53 -1.14
C ARG A 74 4.54 -19.15 0.26
N LEU A 75 3.56 -18.92 1.12
CA LEU A 75 3.49 -19.53 2.46
C LEU A 75 3.28 -21.05 2.41
N ARG A 76 2.61 -21.55 1.36
CA ARG A 76 2.40 -22.99 1.14
C ARG A 76 3.59 -23.70 0.50
N GLN A 77 4.57 -22.99 -0.03
CA GLN A 77 5.80 -23.60 -0.51
C GLN A 77 6.60 -24.09 0.70
N LYS A 78 6.46 -25.39 1.01
CA LYS A 78 7.36 -26.07 1.94
C LYS A 78 8.80 -25.89 1.45
N PRO A 79 9.78 -25.68 2.35
CA PRO A 79 11.17 -25.65 1.95
C PRO A 79 11.50 -26.94 1.21
N LYS A 80 12.14 -26.81 0.05
CA LYS A 80 12.60 -27.94 -0.75
C LYS A 80 13.45 -28.85 0.16
N PRO A 81 13.13 -30.15 0.32
CA PRO A 81 13.92 -31.02 1.17
C PRO A 81 15.36 -31.01 0.64
N ALA A 82 16.31 -30.86 1.56
CA ALA A 82 17.73 -30.89 1.23
C ALA A 82 18.01 -32.18 0.46
N PRO A 83 18.81 -32.13 -0.63
CA PRO A 83 19.18 -33.33 -1.36
C PRO A 83 19.76 -34.33 -0.35
N ALA A 84 19.23 -35.56 -0.37
CA ALA A 84 19.69 -36.62 0.51
C ALA A 84 21.21 -36.75 0.37
N PRO A 85 21.96 -36.87 1.48
CA PRO A 85 23.40 -37.09 1.39
C PRO A 85 23.63 -38.36 0.58
N GLY A 86 24.21 -38.19 -0.61
CA GLY A 86 24.63 -39.29 -1.46
C GLY A 86 25.70 -40.09 -0.70
N TYR A 87 25.44 -41.39 -0.56
CA TYR A 87 26.43 -42.37 -0.14
C TYR A 87 27.47 -42.59 -1.24
#